data_AF-A0A957Q7T8-F1
#
_entry.id   AF-A0A957Q7T8-F1
#
_cell.length_a   1.000
_cell.length_b   1.000
_cell.length_c   1.000
_cell.angle_alpha   90.00
_cell.angle_beta   90.00
_cell.angle_gamma   90.00
#
_symmetry.space_group_name_H-M   'P 1'
#
loop_
_entity.id
_entity.type
_entity.pdbx_description
1 polymer ?
#
loop_
_entity_poly.entity_id
_entity_poly.type
_entity_poly.pdbx_seq_one_letter_code
_entity_poly.pdbx_strand_id
1 'polypeptide(L)'
;LGKNISGTGMDTNIISRLLIPRQPENFGNIDIAVIAVLDLTEETHGNACGFGLANVTTARLINKTDWVATYTNTITSGIFGMYRTSMPLTMPTDKSALEVAMRGCARPWADARMVFINDTLTLDDIWVSPNLREAVEAHPRLTIKGEHALEFDTCGTMQYPWALC
;
A
#
# COMPACT_ATOMS: atom_id res chain seq x y z
N LEU A 1 -1.56 6.66 1.32
CA LEU A 1 -1.60 6.98 -0.13
C LEU A 1 -1.94 8.44 -0.30
N GLY A 2 -1.31 9.15 -1.24
CA GLY A 2 -1.70 10.52 -1.52
C GLY A 2 -0.87 11.26 -2.56
N LYS A 3 -1.45 12.30 -3.16
CA LYS A 3 -0.78 13.08 -4.22
C LYS A 3 0.42 13.87 -3.74
N ASN A 4 0.43 14.23 -2.46
CA ASN A 4 1.57 14.82 -1.76
C ASN A 4 2.75 13.85 -1.62
N ILE A 5 2.50 12.54 -1.69
CA ILE A 5 3.53 11.50 -1.63
C ILE A 5 4.09 11.23 -3.04
N SER A 6 3.20 11.04 -4.01
CA SER A 6 3.54 10.79 -5.42
C SER A 6 2.41 11.28 -6.31
N GLY A 7 2.70 11.75 -7.53
CA GLY A 7 1.67 12.20 -8.47
C GLY A 7 0.57 11.16 -8.76
N THR A 8 0.90 9.86 -8.64
CA THR A 8 -0.04 8.73 -8.80
C THR A 8 -0.62 8.25 -7.47
N GLY A 9 -0.39 8.94 -6.36
CA GLY A 9 -0.79 8.51 -5.01
C GLY A 9 0.22 7.59 -4.32
N MET A 10 0.89 6.73 -5.11
CA MET A 10 2.02 5.89 -4.71
C MET A 10 3.07 5.92 -5.82
N ASP A 11 4.35 5.94 -5.48
CA ASP A 11 5.44 5.88 -6.47
C ASP A 11 5.48 4.48 -7.10
N THR A 12 5.28 4.45 -8.42
CA THR A 12 5.21 3.22 -9.20
C THR A 12 6.53 2.46 -9.26
N ASN A 13 7.68 3.15 -9.15
CA ASN A 13 8.99 2.52 -9.09
C ASN A 13 9.21 1.78 -7.77
N ILE A 14 8.70 2.33 -6.67
CA ILE A 14 8.78 1.71 -5.34
C ILE A 14 7.91 0.45 -5.29
N ILE A 15 6.69 0.54 -5.80
CA ILE A 15 5.77 -0.62 -5.82
C ILE A 15 5.94 -1.53 -7.04
N SER A 16 6.91 -1.24 -7.92
CA SER A 16 7.18 -1.96 -9.18
C SER A 16 5.91 -2.28 -9.98
N ARG A 17 5.02 -1.28 -10.16
CA ARG A 17 3.69 -1.49 -10.76
C ARG A 17 3.12 -0.24 -11.45
N LEU A 18 2.93 -0.29 -12.76
CA LEU A 18 2.23 0.72 -13.56
C LEU A 18 0.77 0.34 -13.86
N LEU A 19 0.47 -0.91 -14.21
CA LEU A 19 -0.81 -1.33 -14.77
C LEU A 19 -1.29 -0.36 -15.86
N ILE A 20 -0.46 -0.10 -16.86
CA ILE A 20 -0.84 0.66 -18.06
C ILE A 20 -1.03 -0.35 -19.20
N PRO A 21 -2.24 -0.49 -19.76
CA PRO A 21 -2.53 -1.35 -20.91
C PRO A 21 -1.53 -1.16 -22.04
N ARG A 22 -1.06 -2.29 -22.57
CA ARG A 22 -0.08 -2.37 -23.66
C ARG A 22 1.31 -1.81 -23.33
N GLN A 23 1.55 -1.44 -22.07
CA GLN A 23 2.87 -1.07 -21.58
C GLN A 23 3.41 -2.20 -20.70
N PRO A 24 4.53 -2.83 -21.08
CA PRO A 24 5.15 -3.85 -20.24
C PRO A 24 5.78 -3.22 -18.98
N GLU A 25 5.74 -3.94 -17.87
CA GLU A 25 6.38 -3.59 -16.60
C GLU A 25 7.89 -3.89 -16.67
N ASN A 26 8.62 -3.12 -17.47
CA ASN A 26 10.07 -3.32 -17.69
C ASN A 26 10.95 -2.54 -16.69
N PHE A 27 10.41 -2.17 -15.54
CA PHE A 27 11.08 -1.38 -14.51
C PHE A 27 10.74 -1.94 -13.14
N GLY A 28 11.57 -1.62 -12.14
CA GLY A 28 11.52 -2.30 -10.85
C GLY A 28 12.11 -3.71 -10.95
N ASN A 29 12.70 -4.17 -9.85
CA ASN A 29 13.30 -5.50 -9.73
C ASN A 29 12.70 -6.29 -8.56
N ILE A 30 11.57 -5.82 -8.03
CA ILE A 30 10.89 -6.40 -6.88
C ILE A 30 9.57 -6.98 -7.35
N ASP A 31 9.38 -8.26 -7.11
CA ASP A 31 8.11 -8.94 -7.32
C ASP A 31 7.24 -8.80 -6.06
N ILE A 32 6.21 -7.94 -6.14
CA ILE A 32 5.25 -7.71 -5.06
C ILE A 32 3.94 -8.42 -5.39
N ALA A 33 3.67 -9.52 -4.68
CA ALA A 33 2.47 -10.33 -4.89
C ALA A 33 1.17 -9.56 -4.55
N VAL A 34 1.16 -8.84 -3.42
CA VAL A 34 -0.03 -8.13 -2.93
C VAL A 34 0.35 -6.78 -2.37
N ILE A 35 -0.41 -5.75 -2.76
CA ILE A 35 -0.35 -4.41 -2.18
C ILE A 35 -1.65 -4.16 -1.43
N ALA A 36 -1.54 -3.80 -0.15
CA ALA A 36 -2.64 -3.30 0.66
C ALA A 36 -2.42 -1.80 0.93
N VAL A 37 -3.45 -0.98 0.70
CA VAL A 37 -3.44 0.44 1.05
C VAL A 37 -4.45 0.66 2.16
N LEU A 38 -3.97 1.11 3.32
CA LEU A 38 -4.82 1.18 4.52
C LEU A 38 -5.45 2.55 4.72
N ASP A 39 -4.88 3.61 4.13
CA ASP A 39 -5.40 4.97 4.29
C ASP A 39 -5.00 5.97 3.20
N LEU A 40 -5.74 7.08 3.17
CA LEU A 40 -5.59 8.24 2.30
C LEU A 40 -5.22 9.47 3.13
N THR A 41 -4.19 10.21 2.69
CA THR A 41 -3.74 11.42 3.37
C THR A 41 -4.73 12.57 3.20
N GLU A 42 -4.80 13.46 4.18
CA GLU A 42 -5.75 14.60 4.17
C GLU A 42 -5.46 15.57 3.01
N GLU A 43 -4.19 15.74 2.63
CA GLU A 43 -3.75 16.63 1.54
C GLU A 43 -4.25 16.19 0.16
N THR A 44 -4.77 14.96 0.04
CA THR A 44 -5.47 14.55 -1.19
C THR A 44 -6.80 15.24 -1.39
N HIS A 45 -7.38 15.81 -0.33
CA HIS A 45 -8.76 16.29 -0.29
C HIS A 45 -9.75 15.22 -0.79
N GLY A 46 -9.54 13.97 -0.38
CA GLY A 46 -10.36 12.82 -0.77
C GLY A 46 -10.07 12.26 -2.15
N ASN A 47 -9.10 12.80 -2.90
CA ASN A 47 -8.75 12.27 -4.22
C ASN A 47 -7.92 10.98 -4.10
N ALA A 48 -8.55 9.82 -4.31
CA ALA A 48 -7.92 8.51 -4.18
C ALA A 48 -7.34 7.98 -5.51
N CYS A 49 -7.06 8.84 -6.50
CA CYS A 49 -6.49 8.40 -7.78
C CYS A 49 -5.21 7.59 -7.55
N GLY A 50 -5.15 6.38 -8.11
CA GLY A 50 -4.03 5.44 -7.97
C GLY A 50 -4.23 4.32 -6.96
N PHE A 51 -5.26 4.38 -6.11
CA PHE A 51 -5.60 3.30 -5.17
C PHE A 51 -5.88 1.96 -5.87
N GLY A 52 -6.31 1.96 -7.14
CA GLY A 52 -6.54 0.74 -7.91
C GLY A 52 -5.30 -0.05 -8.30
N LEU A 53 -4.11 0.46 -7.94
CA LEU A 53 -2.87 -0.31 -7.98
C LEU A 53 -2.73 -1.28 -6.81
N ALA A 54 -3.48 -1.04 -5.75
CA ALA A 54 -3.61 -1.95 -4.64
C ALA A 54 -4.52 -3.13 -5.02
N ASN A 55 -4.29 -4.25 -4.36
CA ASN A 55 -5.17 -5.42 -4.43
C ASN A 55 -6.25 -5.36 -3.34
N VAL A 56 -5.91 -4.79 -2.19
CA VAL A 56 -6.77 -4.70 -1.01
C VAL A 56 -6.73 -3.27 -0.45
N THR A 57 -7.85 -2.81 0.07
CA THR A 57 -7.99 -1.52 0.75
C THR A 57 -8.94 -1.63 1.94
N THR A 58 -9.12 -0.54 2.69
CA THR A 58 -10.00 -0.48 3.86
C THR A 58 -11.26 0.35 3.58
N ALA A 59 -12.34 0.06 4.29
CA ALA A 59 -13.57 0.85 4.26
C ALA A 59 -13.30 2.31 4.66
N ARG A 60 -12.35 2.55 5.58
CA ARG A 60 -11.90 3.89 5.98
C ARG A 60 -11.43 4.71 4.77
N LEU A 61 -10.53 4.17 3.95
CA LEU A 61 -10.04 4.85 2.75
C LEU A 61 -11.17 5.15 1.76
N ILE A 62 -12.04 4.17 1.52
CA ILE A 62 -13.18 4.31 0.59
C ILE A 62 -14.16 5.39 1.08
N ASN A 63 -14.45 5.43 2.38
CA ASN A 63 -15.33 6.44 2.95
C ASN A 63 -14.73 7.85 2.92
N LYS A 64 -13.40 7.99 2.95
CA LYS A 64 -12.70 9.27 2.78
C LYS A 64 -12.65 9.74 1.33
N THR A 65 -13.04 8.91 0.36
CA THR A 65 -12.83 9.20 -1.05
C THR A 65 -13.92 10.13 -1.59
N ASP A 66 -13.49 11.27 -2.14
CA ASP A 66 -14.32 12.12 -3.00
C ASP A 66 -14.31 11.52 -4.41
N TRP A 67 -15.41 10.87 -4.76
CA TRP A 67 -15.57 10.21 -6.05
C TRP A 67 -15.62 11.18 -7.23
N VAL A 68 -16.15 12.39 -7.04
CA VAL A 68 -16.18 13.39 -8.11
C VAL A 68 -14.76 13.86 -8.38
N ALA A 69 -14.02 14.29 -7.37
CA ALA A 69 -12.63 14.70 -7.53
C ALA A 69 -11.73 13.58 -8.06
N THR A 70 -11.93 12.35 -7.57
CA THR A 70 -11.19 11.16 -8.01
C THR A 70 -11.47 10.86 -9.48
N TYR A 71 -12.73 10.76 -9.89
CA TYR A 71 -13.09 10.44 -11.28
C TYR A 71 -12.79 11.57 -12.25
N THR A 72 -13.02 12.83 -11.89
CA THR A 72 -12.65 13.98 -12.73
C THR A 72 -11.16 13.98 -13.02
N ASN A 73 -10.31 13.79 -12.00
CA ASN A 73 -8.86 13.75 -12.20
C ASN A 73 -8.42 12.56 -13.06
N THR A 74 -9.07 11.42 -12.84
CA THR A 74 -8.84 10.16 -13.54
C THR A 74 -9.17 10.27 -15.03
N ILE A 75 -10.34 10.80 -15.36
CA ILE A 75 -10.82 11.02 -16.74
C ILE A 75 -9.93 12.02 -17.49
N THR A 76 -9.49 13.07 -16.80
CA THR A 76 -8.65 14.13 -17.40
C THR A 76 -7.16 13.78 -17.43
N SER A 77 -6.74 12.69 -16.77
CA SER A 77 -5.36 12.20 -16.82
C SER A 77 -5.04 11.60 -18.20
N GLY A 78 -3.78 11.73 -18.65
CA GLY A 78 -3.35 11.25 -19.98
C GLY A 78 -3.47 9.74 -20.20
N ILE A 79 -3.71 8.95 -19.14
CA ILE A 79 -3.97 7.50 -19.22
C ILE A 79 -5.43 7.13 -18.94
N PHE A 80 -6.34 8.12 -18.91
CA PHE A 80 -7.78 7.93 -18.66
C PHE A 80 -8.09 7.03 -17.46
N GLY A 81 -7.29 7.09 -16.40
CA GLY A 81 -7.63 6.43 -15.16
C GLY A 81 -7.59 4.91 -15.07
N MET A 82 -7.50 4.21 -16.21
CA MET A 82 -7.46 2.76 -16.42
C MET A 82 -7.58 1.91 -15.15
N TYR A 83 -6.49 1.25 -14.73
CA TYR A 83 -6.49 0.46 -13.50
C TYR A 83 -6.34 1.32 -12.24
N ARG A 84 -5.97 2.61 -12.36
CA ARG A 84 -5.68 3.50 -11.23
C ARG A 84 -6.91 3.81 -10.38
N THR A 85 -8.11 3.68 -10.94
CA THR A 85 -9.38 3.79 -10.21
C THR A 85 -10.20 2.52 -10.13
N SER A 86 -9.60 1.37 -10.45
CA SER A 86 -10.25 0.09 -10.19
C SER A 86 -10.39 -0.10 -8.68
N MET A 87 -11.60 -0.42 -8.20
CA MET A 87 -11.85 -0.62 -6.77
C MET A 87 -11.11 -1.87 -6.27
N PRO A 88 -10.16 -1.76 -5.32
CA PRO A 88 -9.55 -2.93 -4.69
C PRO A 88 -10.54 -3.68 -3.80
N LEU A 89 -10.21 -4.90 -3.38
CA LEU A 89 -11.01 -5.60 -2.36
C LEU A 89 -11.06 -4.75 -1.09
N THR A 90 -12.25 -4.30 -0.72
CA THR A 90 -12.43 -3.37 0.40
C THR A 90 -12.82 -4.13 1.65
N MET A 91 -11.93 -4.13 2.63
CA MET A 91 -12.13 -4.80 3.92
C MET A 91 -12.59 -3.81 5.00
N PRO A 92 -13.39 -4.25 5.98
CA PRO A 92 -13.94 -3.35 6.98
C PRO A 92 -12.88 -2.76 7.93
N THR A 93 -11.74 -3.45 8.12
CA THR A 93 -10.74 -3.12 9.14
C THR A 93 -9.32 -3.33 8.63
N ASP A 94 -8.32 -2.74 9.30
CA ASP A 94 -6.91 -2.93 8.96
C ASP A 94 -6.50 -4.39 9.12
N LYS A 95 -6.93 -5.02 10.22
CA LYS A 95 -6.67 -6.44 10.49
C LYS A 95 -7.19 -7.34 9.37
N SER A 96 -8.44 -7.14 8.95
CA SER A 96 -9.03 -7.96 7.87
C SER A 96 -8.40 -7.67 6.51
N ALA A 97 -8.00 -6.42 6.23
CA ALA A 97 -7.24 -6.07 5.03
C ALA A 97 -5.90 -6.82 4.97
N LEU A 98 -5.18 -6.88 6.09
CA LEU A 98 -3.91 -7.61 6.19
C LEU A 98 -4.08 -9.12 6.11
N GLU A 99 -5.12 -9.68 6.74
CA GLU A 99 -5.44 -11.12 6.64
C GLU A 99 -5.75 -11.53 5.19
N VAL A 100 -6.52 -10.71 4.46
CA VAL A 100 -6.78 -10.93 3.02
C VAL A 100 -5.51 -10.77 2.20
N ALA A 101 -4.67 -9.78 2.52
CA ALA A 101 -3.42 -9.58 1.81
C ALA A 101 -2.47 -10.78 2.00
N MET A 102 -2.39 -11.31 3.22
CA MET A 102 -1.65 -12.53 3.55
C MET A 102 -2.21 -13.75 2.82
N ARG A 103 -3.53 -13.88 2.71
CA ARG A 103 -4.13 -14.96 1.91
C ARG A 103 -3.77 -14.85 0.42
N GLY A 104 -3.74 -13.62 -0.10
CA GLY A 104 -3.45 -13.31 -1.49
C GLY A 104 -1.97 -13.48 -1.87
N CYS A 105 -1.04 -13.39 -0.91
CA CYS A 105 0.39 -13.59 -1.19
C CYS A 105 0.75 -15.02 -1.60
N ALA A 106 -0.18 -15.97 -1.41
CA ALA A 106 -0.05 -17.38 -1.79
C ALA A 106 1.19 -18.08 -1.20
N ARG A 107 1.61 -17.67 0.00
CA ARG A 107 2.66 -18.32 0.80
C ARG A 107 2.12 -18.76 2.17
N PRO A 108 2.70 -19.79 2.80
CA PRO A 108 2.45 -20.07 4.20
C PRO A 108 2.80 -18.85 5.06
N TRP A 109 2.05 -18.64 6.15
CA TRP A 109 2.28 -17.51 7.06
C TRP A 109 3.71 -17.46 7.58
N ALA A 110 4.28 -18.63 7.90
CA ALA A 110 5.64 -18.77 8.40
C ALA A 110 6.73 -18.41 7.38
N ASP A 111 6.40 -18.29 6.09
CA ASP A 111 7.34 -17.97 5.01
C ASP A 111 7.10 -16.57 4.41
N ALA A 112 6.00 -15.93 4.79
CA ALA A 112 5.55 -14.69 4.17
C ALA A 112 6.49 -13.53 4.49
N ARG A 113 6.91 -12.83 3.45
CA ARG A 113 7.72 -11.62 3.54
C ARG A 113 6.79 -10.43 3.41
N MET A 114 6.68 -9.65 4.49
CA MET A 114 5.86 -8.44 4.52
C MET A 114 6.76 -7.24 4.75
N VAL A 115 6.41 -6.13 4.13
CA VAL A 115 7.00 -4.83 4.40
C VAL A 115 5.86 -3.85 4.64
N PHE A 116 5.91 -3.11 5.73
CA PHE A 116 5.09 -1.92 5.91
C PHE A 116 5.94 -0.68 5.74
N ILE A 117 5.46 0.19 4.88
CA ILE A 117 5.97 1.55 4.68
C ILE A 117 4.83 2.50 5.02
N ASN A 118 5.16 3.66 5.62
CA ASN A 118 4.14 4.67 5.89
C ASN A 118 3.60 5.23 4.56
N ASP A 119 4.52 5.54 3.65
CA ASP A 119 4.25 5.98 2.30
C ASP A 119 5.45 5.67 1.38
N THR A 120 5.33 5.93 0.07
CA THR A 120 6.38 5.62 -0.92
C THR A 120 7.45 6.71 -1.06
N LEU A 121 7.32 7.84 -0.35
CA LEU A 121 8.27 8.94 -0.35
C LEU A 121 9.23 8.84 0.85
N THR A 122 8.70 8.48 2.01
CA THR A 122 9.41 8.39 3.29
C THR A 122 9.79 6.94 3.59
N LEU A 123 11.00 6.53 3.15
CA LEU A 123 11.47 5.14 3.21
C LEU A 123 12.71 4.93 4.10
N ASP A 124 13.10 5.95 4.89
CA ASP A 124 14.24 5.85 5.81
C ASP A 124 13.98 4.84 6.93
N ASP A 125 12.71 4.70 7.34
CA ASP A 125 12.24 3.76 8.36
C ASP A 125 11.05 2.95 7.84
N ILE A 126 11.22 1.63 7.82
CA ILE A 126 10.22 0.68 7.37
C ILE A 126 10.13 -0.49 8.34
N TRP A 127 8.96 -1.14 8.39
CA TRP A 127 8.78 -2.38 9.14
C TRP A 127 8.87 -3.56 8.20
N VAL A 128 9.51 -4.63 8.65
CA VAL A 128 9.62 -5.88 7.89
C VAL A 128 9.18 -7.06 8.75
N SER A 129 8.62 -8.10 8.13
CA SER A 129 8.33 -9.34 8.85
C SER A 129 9.64 -10.01 9.32
N PRO A 130 9.60 -10.86 10.37
CA PRO A 130 10.77 -11.59 10.84
C PRO A 130 11.49 -12.39 9.75
N ASN A 131 10.76 -12.85 8.72
CA ASN A 131 11.29 -13.58 7.57
C ASN A 131 12.26 -12.79 6.69
N LEU A 132 12.34 -11.47 6.86
CA LEU A 132 13.30 -10.60 6.17
C LEU A 132 14.52 -10.24 7.02
N ARG A 133 14.60 -10.69 8.28
CA ARG A 133 15.68 -10.34 9.21
C ARG A 133 17.07 -10.62 8.65
N GLU A 134 17.31 -11.84 8.17
CA GLU A 134 18.62 -12.23 7.63
C GLU A 134 19.03 -11.34 6.45
N ALA A 135 18.08 -11.01 5.57
CA ALA A 135 18.32 -10.12 4.44
C ALA A 135 18.65 -8.68 4.89
N VAL A 136 18.03 -8.20 5.97
CA VAL A 136 18.31 -6.89 6.56
C VAL A 136 19.69 -6.86 7.20
N GLU A 137 20.02 -7.87 8.02
CA GLU A 137 21.31 -7.98 8.72
C GLU A 137 22.48 -8.14 7.75
N ALA A 138 22.27 -8.81 6.61
CA ALA A 138 23.28 -8.95 5.57
C ALA A 138 23.48 -7.68 4.70
N HIS A 139 22.57 -6.70 4.76
CA HIS A 139 22.63 -5.54 3.87
C HIS A 139 23.35 -4.35 4.51
N PRO A 140 24.44 -3.83 3.92
CA PRO A 140 25.34 -2.87 4.58
C PRO A 140 24.75 -1.48 4.84
N ARG A 141 23.60 -1.17 4.22
CA ARG A 141 22.89 0.11 4.40
C ARG A 141 21.66 0.01 5.29
N LEU A 142 21.37 -1.17 5.85
CA LEU A 142 20.22 -1.35 6.73
C LEU A 142 20.70 -1.63 8.15
N THR A 143 19.87 -1.29 9.12
CA THR A 143 20.13 -1.56 10.54
C THR A 143 18.80 -1.75 11.25
N ILE A 144 18.72 -2.76 12.11
CA ILE A 144 17.51 -3.04 12.90
C ILE A 144 17.47 -2.09 14.09
N LYS A 145 16.44 -1.24 14.15
CA LYS A 145 16.23 -0.29 15.25
C LYS A 145 15.47 -0.88 16.44
N GLY A 146 14.64 -1.90 16.21
CA GLY A 146 13.83 -2.53 17.24
C GLY A 146 12.86 -3.57 16.67
N GLU A 147 12.13 -4.22 17.57
CA GLU A 147 11.13 -5.24 17.26
C GLU A 147 9.86 -4.98 18.06
N HIS A 148 8.73 -5.07 17.38
CA HIS A 148 7.43 -4.81 17.97
C HIS A 148 6.39 -5.72 17.32
N ALA A 149 5.45 -6.20 18.12
CA ALA A 149 4.31 -6.94 17.61
C ALA A 149 3.33 -5.98 16.90
N LEU A 150 2.58 -6.50 15.93
CA LEU A 150 1.44 -5.76 15.39
C LEU A 150 0.35 -5.69 16.45
N GLU A 151 -0.19 -4.50 16.64
CA GLU A 151 -1.24 -4.25 17.61
C GLU A 151 -2.48 -3.71 16.90
N PHE A 152 -3.62 -4.26 17.29
CA PHE A 152 -4.93 -3.84 16.82
C PHE A 152 -5.83 -3.63 18.03
N ASP A 153 -6.77 -2.70 17.92
CA ASP A 153 -7.83 -2.58 18.91
C ASP A 153 -8.88 -3.69 18.76
N THR A 154 -9.89 -3.68 19.63
CA THR A 154 -11.00 -4.65 19.61
C THR A 154 -11.85 -4.59 18.34
N CYS A 155 -11.79 -3.49 17.61
CA CYS A 155 -12.49 -3.29 16.35
C CYS A 155 -11.64 -3.70 15.14
N GLY A 156 -10.36 -4.06 15.34
CA GLY A 156 -9.45 -4.45 14.28
C GLY A 156 -8.76 -3.28 13.56
N THR A 157 -8.82 -2.08 14.13
CA THR A 157 -8.05 -0.91 13.66
C THR A 157 -6.62 -1.03 14.15
N MET A 158 -5.66 -0.71 13.29
CA MET A 158 -4.23 -0.78 13.62
C MET A 158 -3.87 0.29 14.67
N GLN A 159 -3.18 -0.14 15.72
CA GLN A 159 -2.60 0.72 16.76
C GLN A 159 -1.08 0.80 16.61
N TYR A 160 -0.45 -0.27 16.12
CA TYR A 160 0.98 -0.34 15.82
C TYR A 160 1.23 -1.10 14.50
N PRO A 161 2.13 -0.63 13.59
CA PRO A 161 3.10 0.46 13.75
C PRO A 161 2.57 1.89 13.66
N TRP A 162 1.36 2.10 13.15
CA TRP A 162 0.76 3.44 13.07
C TRP A 162 -0.69 3.39 13.51
N ALA A 163 -1.07 4.37 14.34
CA ALA A 163 -2.47 4.67 14.59
C ALA A 163 -3.02 5.46 13.39
N LEU A 164 -3.85 4.80 12.59
CA LEU A 164 -4.46 5.40 11.39
C LEU A 164 -5.77 6.09 11.80
N CYS A 165 -5.87 7.39 11.56
CA CYS A 165 -7.03 8.22 11.89
C CYS A 165 -8.06 8.21 10.77
#